data_AF-A0A3A4K1V9-F1
#
_entry.id   AF-A0A3A4K1V9-F1
#
_cell.length_a   1.000
_cell.length_b   1.000
_cell.length_c   1.000
_cell.angle_alpha   90.00
_cell.angle_beta   90.00
_cell.angle_gamma   90.00
#
_symmetry.space_group_name_H-M   'P 1'
#
loop_
_entity.id
_entity.type
_entity.pdbx_description
1 polymer ?
#
loop_
_entity_poly.entity_id
_entity_poly.type
_entity_poly.pdbx_seq_one_letter_code
_entity_poly.pdbx_strand_id
1 'polypeptide(L)'
;MSILETVLIFAGIPLVVYGVIAGLSFLGKPLAGAKPTHYDLGQKWTAAPVLWSATDEVTGSGHHDVSHGSHAAIESAAAELIGGRASGKF
;
A
#
# COMPACT_ATOMS: atom_id res chain seq x y z
N MET A 1 -9.34 53.10 -4.90
CA MET A 1 -8.63 51.84 -4.63
C MET A 1 -7.13 52.13 -4.66
N SER A 2 -6.42 51.84 -3.57
CA SER A 2 -4.95 52.03 -3.51
C SER A 2 -4.19 50.74 -3.87
N ILE A 3 -2.92 50.85 -4.26
CA ILE A 3 -2.08 49.67 -4.55
C ILE A 3 -1.98 48.76 -3.33
N LEU A 4 -1.83 49.33 -2.14
CA LEU A 4 -1.79 48.58 -0.88
C LEU A 4 -3.09 47.81 -0.63
N GLU A 5 -4.23 48.45 -0.86
CA GLU A 5 -5.56 47.85 -0.74
C GLU A 5 -5.75 46.70 -1.73
N THR A 6 -5.35 46.88 -2.98
CA THR A 6 -5.37 45.82 -4.01
C THR A 6 -4.53 44.61 -3.59
N VAL A 7 -3.30 44.82 -3.12
CA VAL A 7 -2.43 43.72 -2.68
C VAL A 7 -3.01 42.99 -1.46
N LEU A 8 -3.54 43.73 -0.49
CA LEU A 8 -4.11 43.15 0.73
C LEU A 8 -5.35 42.30 0.41
N ILE A 9 -6.20 42.76 -0.51
CA ILE A 9 -7.41 42.04 -0.91
C ILE A 9 -7.07 40.79 -1.74
N PHE A 10 -6.21 40.93 -2.76
CA PHE A 10 -6.00 39.84 -3.72
C PHE A 10 -4.88 38.86 -3.35
N ALA A 11 -3.95 39.23 -2.48
CA ALA A 11 -2.90 38.33 -2.02
C ALA A 11 -3.01 38.07 -0.51
N GLY A 12 -3.22 39.12 0.29
CA GLY A 12 -3.28 38.99 1.75
C GLY A 12 -4.43 38.10 2.23
N ILE A 13 -5.67 38.40 1.82
CA ILE A 13 -6.85 37.63 2.24
C ILE A 13 -6.74 36.16 1.81
N PRO A 14 -6.44 35.80 0.54
CA PRO A 14 -6.30 34.40 0.16
C PRO A 14 -5.22 33.66 0.95
N LEU A 15 -4.08 34.31 1.24
CA LEU A 15 -2.99 33.69 2.00
C LEU A 15 -3.39 33.45 3.46
N VAL A 16 -4.10 34.40 4.08
CA VAL A 16 -4.64 34.23 5.44
C VAL A 16 -5.66 33.09 5.47
N VAL A 17 -6.61 33.06 4.54
CA VAL A 17 -7.62 31.99 4.45
C VAL A 17 -6.93 30.63 4.28
N TYR A 18 -5.96 30.54 3.37
CA TYR A 18 -5.18 29.32 3.17
C TYR A 18 -4.43 28.90 4.43
N GLY A 19 -3.75 29.84 5.11
CA GLY A 19 -3.02 29.58 6.34
C GLY A 19 -3.92 29.08 7.47
N VAL A 20 -5.13 29.63 7.61
CA VAL A 20 -6.13 29.16 8.58
C VAL A 20 -6.56 27.73 8.27
N ILE A 21 -6.93 27.44 7.01
CA ILE A 21 -7.36 26.09 6.61
C ILE A 21 -6.22 25.08 6.79
N ALA A 22 -5.01 25.42 6.36
CA ALA A 22 -3.84 24.56 6.50
C ALA A 22 -3.50 24.30 7.97
N GLY A 23 -3.52 25.34 8.82
CA GLY A 23 -3.31 25.23 10.26
C GLY A 23 -4.34 24.32 10.92
N LEU A 24 -5.63 24.56 10.67
CA LEU A 24 -6.70 23.71 11.21
C LEU A 24 -6.60 22.25 10.70
N SER A 25 -6.17 22.05 9.46
CA SER A 25 -5.95 20.71 8.89
C SER A 25 -4.78 19.99 9.54
N PHE A 26 -3.70 20.71 9.87
CA PHE A 26 -2.52 20.16 10.54
C PHE A 26 -2.78 19.80 12.00
N LEU A 27 -3.59 20.60 12.71
CA LEU A 27 -4.03 20.28 14.08
C LEU A 27 -5.06 19.13 14.11
N GLY A 28 -5.69 18.84 12.98
CA GLY A 28 -6.63 17.73 12.81
C GLY A 28 -5.95 16.37 12.66
N LYS A 29 -6.75 15.33 12.39
CA LYS A 29 -6.22 14.01 12.03
C LYS A 29 -5.52 14.10 10.67
N PRO A 30 -4.26 13.65 10.54
CA PRO A 30 -3.47 13.82 9.31
C PRO A 30 -4.02 13.02 8.12
N LEU A 31 -4.83 12.00 8.36
CA LEU A 31 -5.44 11.16 7.35
C LEU A 31 -6.93 10.96 7.66
N ALA A 32 -7.76 10.92 6.63
CA ALA A 32 -9.14 10.48 6.77
C ALA A 32 -9.15 9.01 7.25
N GLY A 33 -9.77 8.76 8.39
CA GLY A 33 -9.85 7.43 9.02
C GLY A 33 -9.07 7.31 10.33
N ALA A 34 -9.19 6.14 10.97
CA ALA A 34 -8.36 5.80 12.12
C ALA A 34 -7.07 5.16 11.61
N LYS A 35 -5.92 5.80 11.85
CA LYS A 35 -4.63 5.15 11.64
C LYS A 35 -4.54 3.97 12.62
N PRO A 36 -4.36 2.72 12.15
CA PRO A 36 -4.15 1.60 13.05
C PRO A 36 -2.93 1.87 13.94
N THR A 37 -3.04 1.49 15.22
CA THR A 37 -1.90 1.53 16.13
C THR A 37 -0.82 0.58 15.63
N HIS A 38 0.45 0.95 15.83
CA HIS A 38 1.56 0.06 15.54
C HIS A 38 1.42 -1.25 16.32
N TYR A 39 1.76 -2.38 15.69
CA TYR A 39 1.75 -3.68 16.35
C TYR A 39 3.11 -3.95 16.99
N ASP A 40 3.13 -4.06 18.32
CA ASP A 40 4.32 -4.44 19.07
C ASP A 40 4.45 -5.97 19.14
N LEU A 41 5.65 -6.50 18.86
CA LEU A 41 5.88 -7.96 18.76
C LEU A 41 5.57 -8.76 20.04
N GLY A 42 5.58 -8.13 21.21
CA GLY A 42 5.22 -8.77 22.48
C GLY A 42 3.71 -8.84 22.75
N GLN A 43 2.89 -8.16 21.95
CA GLN A 43 1.44 -8.16 22.10
C GLN A 43 0.83 -9.38 21.40
N LYS A 44 -0.40 -9.74 21.79
CA LYS A 44 -1.16 -10.78 21.09
C LYS A 44 -1.74 -10.20 19.79
N TRP A 45 -1.60 -10.93 18.69
CA TRP A 45 -2.28 -10.59 17.44
C TRP A 45 -3.80 -10.70 17.59
N THR A 46 -4.51 -9.58 17.41
CA THR A 46 -5.97 -9.47 17.52
C THR A 46 -6.66 -9.06 16.23
N ALA A 47 -5.89 -8.67 15.21
CA ALA A 47 -6.42 -8.33 13.90
C ALA A 47 -6.87 -9.60 13.13
N ALA A 48 -7.69 -9.41 12.10
CA ALA A 48 -8.05 -10.49 11.19
C ALA A 48 -6.79 -11.10 10.52
N PRO A 49 -6.85 -12.36 10.05
CA PRO A 49 -5.77 -12.93 9.24
C PRO A 49 -5.50 -12.07 8.00
N VAL A 50 -4.22 -11.83 7.71
CA VAL A 50 -3.79 -10.99 6.57
C VAL A 50 -2.86 -11.80 5.68
N LEU A 51 -3.11 -11.76 4.37
CA LEU A 51 -2.23 -12.27 3.32
C LEU A 51 -1.91 -11.12 2.37
N TRP A 52 -0.63 -10.85 2.15
CA TRP A 52 -0.17 -9.91 1.14
C TRP A 52 0.48 -10.70 0.00
N SER A 53 -0.23 -10.83 -1.11
CA SER A 53 0.31 -11.43 -2.33
C SER A 53 1.21 -10.42 -3.06
N ALA A 54 2.24 -10.93 -3.72
CA ALA A 54 3.00 -10.13 -4.68
C ALA A 54 2.07 -9.76 -5.86
N THR A 55 2.22 -8.55 -6.40
CA THR A 55 1.40 -8.08 -7.53
C THR A 55 2.18 -8.05 -8.85
N ASP A 56 3.48 -8.26 -8.79
CA ASP A 56 4.41 -8.26 -9.93
C ASP A 56 4.71 -9.67 -10.45
N GLU A 57 4.13 -10.71 -9.86
CA GLU A 57 4.24 -12.07 -10.36
C GLU A 57 3.50 -12.21 -11.70
N VAL A 58 4.26 -12.46 -12.77
CA VAL A 58 3.69 -12.92 -14.04
C VAL A 58 3.25 -14.38 -13.84
N THR A 59 2.02 -14.58 -13.39
CA THR A 59 1.36 -15.90 -13.34
C THR A 59 0.70 -16.28 -14.67
N GLY A 60 1.10 -15.62 -15.76
CA GLY A 60 0.65 -15.97 -17.10
C GLY A 60 1.25 -17.31 -17.53
N SER A 61 0.40 -18.25 -17.92
CA SER A 61 0.79 -19.44 -18.67
C SER A 61 1.29 -19.03 -20.07
N GLY A 62 2.50 -18.48 -20.13
CA GLY A 62 3.21 -18.19 -21.36
C GLY A 62 3.75 -19.48 -21.97
N HIS A 63 2.85 -20.27 -22.56
CA HIS A 63 3.20 -21.13 -23.68
C HIS A 63 3.77 -20.21 -24.77
N HIS A 64 5.08 -20.17 -24.96
CA HIS A 64 5.72 -20.13 -26.28
C HIS A 64 7.24 -20.33 -26.16
N ASP A 65 7.66 -21.50 -26.66
CA ASP A 65 8.93 -21.83 -27.31
C ASP A 65 10.25 -21.40 -26.67
N VAL A 66 10.89 -22.32 -25.93
CA VAL A 66 12.16 -22.94 -26.39
C VAL A 66 12.19 -24.40 -25.93
N SER A 67 12.12 -25.29 -26.91
CA SER A 67 12.38 -26.72 -26.80
C SER A 67 13.85 -26.98 -26.44
N HIS A 68 14.10 -27.85 -25.44
CA HIS A 68 15.09 -28.94 -25.42
C HIS A 68 15.19 -29.51 -23.99
N GLY A 69 14.56 -30.66 -23.73
CA GLY A 69 14.71 -31.38 -22.47
C GLY A 69 13.56 -32.34 -22.20
N SER A 70 13.64 -33.54 -22.77
CA SER A 70 12.74 -34.67 -22.53
C SER A 70 12.85 -35.19 -21.08
N HIS A 71 12.27 -34.49 -20.10
CA HIS A 71 12.05 -35.05 -18.77
C HIS A 71 10.69 -34.63 -18.21
N ALA A 72 9.80 -35.62 -18.13
CA ALA A 72 8.54 -35.67 -17.38
C ALA A 72 7.50 -34.60 -17.73
N ALA A 73 6.69 -34.88 -18.76
CA ALA A 73 5.35 -34.32 -18.82
C ALA A 73 4.58 -34.80 -17.58
N ILE A 74 4.41 -33.89 -16.63
CA ILE A 74 3.64 -34.06 -15.40
C ILE A 74 2.16 -34.18 -15.82
N GLU A 75 1.65 -35.41 -15.99
CA GLU A 75 0.22 -35.72 -16.06
C GLU A 75 -0.46 -35.54 -14.68
N SER A 76 -0.13 -34.48 -13.94
CA SER A 76 -0.71 -34.19 -12.62
C SER A 76 -1.61 -32.97 -12.71
N ALA A 77 -2.60 -33.01 -13.60
CA ALA A 77 -3.64 -31.98 -13.68
C ALA A 77 -4.73 -32.12 -12.58
N ALA A 78 -4.46 -32.79 -11.46
CA ALA A 78 -5.43 -32.99 -10.38
C ALA A 78 -4.83 -33.16 -8.98
N ALA A 79 -3.55 -32.81 -8.77
CA ALA A 79 -2.96 -32.81 -7.44
C ALA A 79 -2.43 -31.41 -7.15
N GLU A 80 -2.94 -30.79 -6.08
CA GLU A 80 -2.31 -29.63 -5.47
C GLU A 80 -1.00 -30.12 -4.85
N LEU A 81 0.05 -30.15 -5.66
CA LEU A 81 1.35 -30.67 -5.26
C LEU A 81 1.92 -29.75 -4.18
N ILE A 82 2.08 -30.28 -2.98
CA ILE A 82 2.70 -29.57 -1.85
C ILE A 82 4.17 -29.36 -2.21
N GLY A 83 4.58 -28.10 -2.35
CA GLY A 83 5.96 -27.72 -2.61
C GLY A 83 6.89 -27.91 -1.40
N GLY A 84 7.99 -27.15 -1.35
CA GLY A 84 8.93 -27.15 -0.22
C GLY A 84 8.39 -26.42 1.03
N ARG A 85 9.03 -26.63 2.20
CA ARG A 85 8.68 -25.97 3.47
C ARG A 85 9.92 -25.53 4.25
N ALA A 86 9.80 -24.42 4.99
CA ALA A 86 10.79 -23.94 5.96
C ALA A 86 10.10 -23.53 7.26
N SER A 87 10.77 -23.67 8.41
CA SER A 87 10.22 -23.32 9.73
C SER A 87 11.33 -22.85 10.67
N GLY A 88 11.01 -21.90 11.55
CA GLY A 88 11.90 -21.37 12.59
C GLY A 88 11.13 -20.93 13.83
N LYS A 89 11.84 -20.65 14.93
CA LYS A 89 11.30 -20.03 16.15
C LYS A 89 12.04 -18.72 16.39
N PHE A 90 11.31 -17.70 16.81
CA PHE A 90 11.80 -16.35 17.07
C PHE A 90 11.68 -16.05 18.56
#